data_AF-A0A2D2ASI6-F1
#
_entry.id   AF-A0A2D2ASI6-F1
#
_cell.length_a   1.000
_cell.length_b   1.000
_cell.length_c   1.000
_cell.angle_alpha   90.00
_cell.angle_beta   90.00
_cell.angle_gamma   90.00
#
_symmetry.space_group_name_H-M   'P 1'
#
loop_
_entity.id
_entity.type
_entity.pdbx_description
1 polymer ?
#
loop_
_entity_poly.entity_id
_entity_poly.type
_entity_poly.pdbx_seq_one_letter_code
_entity_poly.pdbx_strand_id
1 'polypeptide(L)'
;MMMERTLMALAAAAAIAAAAAVGVFSAFFALYALVEPHLGSAWAAAIVSVTAAAVVGLAGLLAARKVEGDRRAHAAAAATPDQGLVDAVLKIVRDRPILSAGAAVAAGIYALRNPTLVAAVVRAFVDKPSTPPRN
;
A
#
# COMPACT_ATOMS: atom_id res chain seq x y z
N MET A 1 -6.06 27.77 5.92
CA MET A 1 -5.73 26.92 7.09
C MET A 1 -5.92 25.41 6.83
N MET A 2 -7.09 24.92 6.39
CA MET A 2 -7.26 23.47 6.06
C MET A 2 -6.46 23.02 4.83
N MET A 3 -6.52 23.78 3.72
CA MET A 3 -5.77 23.51 2.47
C MET A 3 -4.26 23.38 2.69
N GLU A 4 -3.72 24.24 3.55
CA GLU A 4 -2.29 24.33 3.86
C GLU A 4 -1.83 23.15 4.72
N ARG A 5 -2.66 22.74 5.70
CA ARG A 5 -2.45 21.53 6.49
C ARG A 5 -2.55 20.26 5.66
N THR A 6 -3.49 20.18 4.71
CA THR A 6 -3.60 19.03 3.80
C THR A 6 -2.42 18.98 2.83
N LEU A 7 -1.96 20.12 2.31
CA LEU A 7 -0.77 20.18 1.46
C LEU A 7 0.52 19.84 2.23
N MET A 8 0.70 20.35 3.46
CA MET A 8 1.83 19.98 4.32
C MET A 8 1.82 18.50 4.67
N ALA A 9 0.65 17.93 5.02
CA ALA A 9 0.54 16.51 5.33
C ALA A 9 0.85 15.63 4.11
N LEU A 10 0.38 16.02 2.92
CA LEU A 10 0.68 15.32 1.68
C LEU A 10 2.18 15.43 1.34
N ALA A 11 2.78 16.60 1.50
CA ALA A 11 4.20 16.83 1.27
C ALA A 11 5.07 16.02 2.25
N ALA A 12 4.68 15.96 3.53
CA ALA A 12 5.36 15.13 4.52
C ALA A 12 5.28 13.64 4.18
N ALA A 13 4.09 13.16 3.79
CA ALA A 13 3.92 11.77 3.34
C ALA A 13 4.76 11.46 2.09
N ALA A 14 4.80 12.37 1.12
CA ALA A 14 5.65 12.25 -0.07
C ALA A 14 7.14 12.23 0.29
N ALA A 15 7.59 13.08 1.21
CA ALA A 15 8.97 13.12 1.67
C ALA A 15 9.38 11.81 2.36
N ILE A 16 8.51 11.24 3.21
CA ILE A 16 8.76 9.95 3.86
C ILE A 16 8.83 8.83 2.83
N ALA A 17 7.92 8.80 1.86
CA ALA A 17 7.93 7.81 0.79
C ALA A 17 9.21 7.90 -0.05
N ALA A 18 9.64 9.11 -0.41
CA ALA A 18 10.88 9.35 -1.12
C ALA A 18 12.11 8.93 -0.31
N ALA A 19 12.17 9.29 0.98
CA ALA A 19 13.26 8.89 1.88
C ALA A 19 13.34 7.36 2.01
N ALA A 20 12.21 6.68 2.13
CA ALA A 20 12.15 5.22 2.15
C ALA A 20 12.69 4.62 0.85
N ALA A 21 12.25 5.11 -0.31
CA ALA A 21 12.72 4.64 -1.61
C ALA A 21 14.24 4.80 -1.75
N VAL A 22 14.76 6.00 -1.46
CA VAL A 22 16.21 6.28 -1.51
C VAL A 22 16.97 5.42 -0.50
N GLY A 23 16.43 5.18 0.70
CA GLY A 23 17.00 4.28 1.69
C GLY A 23 17.14 2.84 1.19
N VAL A 24 16.15 2.31 0.47
CA VAL A 24 16.25 0.98 -0.13
C VAL A 24 17.37 0.92 -1.17
N PHE A 25 17.47 1.89 -2.08
CA PHE A 25 18.56 1.95 -3.05
C PHE A 25 19.93 2.05 -2.37
N SER A 26 20.04 2.90 -1.34
CA SER A 26 21.26 3.05 -0.56
C SER A 26 21.67 1.75 0.13
N ALA A 27 20.71 0.97 0.66
CA ALA A 27 20.99 -0.33 1.29
C ALA A 27 21.58 -1.35 0.29
N PHE A 28 21.05 -1.41 -0.94
CA PHE A 28 21.61 -2.30 -1.96
C PHE A 28 23.00 -1.87 -2.42
N PHE A 29 23.27 -0.55 -2.52
CA PHE A 29 24.61 -0.03 -2.79
C PHE A 29 25.59 -0.34 -1.65
N ALA A 30 25.17 -0.18 -0.39
CA ALA A 30 25.97 -0.52 0.77
C ALA A 30 26.29 -2.02 0.79
N LEU A 31 25.33 -2.87 0.42
CA LEU A 31 25.53 -4.30 0.30
C LEU A 31 26.55 -4.63 -0.80
N TYR A 32 26.44 -4.01 -1.98
CA TYR A 32 27.42 -4.18 -3.05
C TYR A 32 28.83 -3.78 -2.59
N ALA A 33 28.97 -2.60 -1.98
CA ALA A 33 30.26 -2.08 -1.51
C ALA A 33 30.89 -2.93 -0.40
N LEU A 34 30.08 -3.60 0.43
CA LEU A 34 30.56 -4.51 1.47
C LEU A 34 31.13 -5.82 0.87
N VAL A 35 30.51 -6.29 -0.20
CA VAL A 35 30.80 -7.61 -0.80
C VAL A 35 31.91 -7.51 -1.86
N GLU A 36 31.98 -6.41 -2.59
CA GLU A 36 32.98 -6.15 -3.63
C GLU A 36 34.44 -6.45 -3.22
N PRO A 37 34.96 -5.99 -2.06
CA PRO A 37 36.37 -6.22 -1.70
C PRO A 37 36.71 -7.69 -1.42
N HIS A 38 35.73 -8.56 -1.16
CA HIS A 38 35.97 -9.96 -0.80
C HIS A 38 35.84 -10.92 -1.99
N LEU A 39 34.91 -10.64 -2.91
CA LEU A 39 34.52 -11.57 -3.97
C LEU A 39 34.68 -11.00 -5.38
N GLY A 40 35.03 -9.72 -5.52
CA GLY A 40 35.09 -9.03 -6.81
C GLY A 40 33.71 -8.66 -7.36
N SER A 41 33.73 -7.84 -8.42
CA SER A 41 32.53 -7.17 -8.94
C SER A 41 31.44 -8.13 -9.45
N ALA A 42 31.84 -9.22 -10.12
CA ALA A 42 30.90 -10.19 -10.69
C ALA A 42 30.04 -10.87 -9.62
N TRP A 43 30.66 -11.32 -8.53
CA TRP A 43 29.98 -12.00 -7.43
C TRP A 43 29.20 -11.03 -6.53
N ALA A 44 29.69 -9.80 -6.34
CA ALA A 44 28.95 -8.76 -5.64
C ALA A 44 27.61 -8.44 -6.34
N ALA A 45 27.63 -8.30 -7.68
CA ALA A 45 26.41 -8.09 -8.45
C ALA A 45 25.43 -9.28 -8.37
N ALA A 46 25.95 -10.52 -8.36
CA ALA A 46 25.13 -11.72 -8.21
C ALA A 46 24.43 -11.78 -6.84
N ILE A 47 25.12 -11.41 -5.76
CA ILE A 47 24.53 -11.41 -4.41
C ILE A 47 23.46 -10.32 -4.30
N VAL A 48 23.71 -9.12 -4.84
CA VAL A 48 22.72 -8.04 -4.88
C VAL A 48 21.47 -8.46 -5.67
N SER A 49 21.65 -9.11 -6.84
CA SER A 49 20.51 -9.54 -7.67
C SER A 49 19.69 -10.64 -7.01
N VAL A 50 20.33 -11.64 -6.38
CA VAL A 50 19.66 -12.68 -5.61
C VAL A 50 18.91 -12.09 -4.41
N THR A 51 19.52 -11.14 -3.70
CA THR A 51 18.88 -10.47 -2.56
C THR A 51 17.66 -9.66 -3.00
N ALA A 52 17.78 -8.89 -4.08
CA ALA A 52 16.68 -8.13 -4.64
C ALA A 52 15.55 -9.05 -5.14
N ALA A 53 15.89 -10.13 -5.85
CA ALA A 53 14.94 -11.12 -6.32
C ALA A 53 14.23 -11.83 -5.15
N ALA A 54 14.94 -12.13 -4.07
CA ALA A 54 14.34 -12.71 -2.87
C ALA A 54 13.34 -11.75 -2.21
N VAL A 55 13.68 -10.47 -2.04
CA VAL A 55 12.78 -9.47 -1.45
C VAL A 55 11.54 -9.27 -2.32
N VAL A 56 11.71 -9.06 -3.64
CA VAL A 56 10.59 -8.87 -4.57
C VAL A 56 9.75 -10.13 -4.70
N GLY A 57 10.39 -11.30 -4.77
CA GLY A 57 9.72 -12.60 -4.84
C GLY A 57 8.90 -12.89 -3.58
N LEU A 58 9.44 -12.63 -2.39
CA LEU A 58 8.71 -12.77 -1.13
C LEU A 58 7.55 -11.77 -1.04
N ALA A 59 7.78 -10.50 -1.40
CA ALA A 59 6.72 -9.49 -1.41
C ALA A 59 5.59 -9.87 -2.39
N GLY A 60 5.94 -10.35 -3.59
CA GLY A 60 5.00 -10.83 -4.59
C GLY A 60 4.23 -12.06 -4.12
N LEU A 61 4.90 -13.03 -3.49
CA LEU A 61 4.26 -14.22 -2.94
C LEU A 61 3.30 -13.87 -1.80
N LEU A 62 3.69 -12.97 -0.89
CA LEU A 62 2.83 -12.48 0.18
C LEU A 62 1.62 -11.72 -0.38
N ALA A 63 1.82 -10.87 -1.38
CA ALA A 63 0.74 -10.16 -2.05
C ALA A 63 -0.24 -11.14 -2.74
N ALA A 64 0.27 -12.13 -3.48
CA ALA A 64 -0.53 -13.16 -4.13
C ALA A 64 -1.33 -13.99 -3.11
N ARG A 65 -0.68 -14.45 -2.04
CA ARG A 65 -1.34 -15.19 -0.94
C ARG A 65 -2.40 -14.36 -0.23
N LYS A 66 -2.15 -13.06 -0.04
CA LYS A 66 -3.12 -12.16 0.58
C LYS A 66 -4.34 -11.95 -0.32
N VAL A 67 -4.16 -11.78 -1.62
CA VAL A 67 -5.29 -11.67 -2.58
C VAL A 67 -6.14 -12.94 -2.59
N GLU A 68 -5.51 -14.11 -2.51
CA GLU A 68 -6.20 -15.40 -2.39
C GLU A 68 -7.00 -15.52 -1.08
N GLY A 69 -6.40 -15.09 0.03
CA GLY A 69 -7.03 -15.03 1.35
C GLY A 69 -8.19 -14.04 1.40
N ASP A 70 -8.01 -12.85 0.85
CA ASP A 70 -9.05 -11.80 0.76
C ASP A 70 -10.19 -12.25 -0.15
N ARG A 71 -9.94 -12.96 -1.27
CA ARG A 71 -11.02 -13.57 -2.08
C ARG A 71 -11.84 -14.59 -1.29
N ARG A 72 -11.18 -15.45 -0.51
CA ARG A 72 -11.87 -16.44 0.34
C ARG A 72 -12.62 -15.78 1.50
N ALA A 73 -12.03 -14.74 2.11
CA ALA A 73 -12.66 -13.95 3.17
C ALA A 73 -13.84 -13.13 2.65
N HIS A 74 -13.75 -12.54 1.44
CA HIS A 74 -14.87 -11.87 0.78
C HIS A 74 -15.98 -12.84 0.39
N ALA A 75 -15.65 -14.05 -0.07
CA ALA A 75 -16.64 -15.10 -0.31
C ALA A 75 -17.35 -15.56 0.97
N ALA A 76 -16.64 -15.59 2.11
CA ALA A 76 -17.23 -15.87 3.42
C ALA A 76 -18.04 -14.68 3.99
N ALA A 77 -17.61 -13.44 3.75
CA ALA A 77 -18.31 -12.22 4.18
C ALA A 77 -19.58 -11.95 3.36
N ALA A 78 -19.63 -12.39 2.10
CA ALA A 78 -20.85 -12.38 1.29
C ALA A 78 -21.98 -13.27 1.88
N ALA A 79 -21.67 -14.13 2.85
CA ALA A 79 -22.64 -14.92 3.59
C ALA A 79 -23.19 -14.24 4.86
N THR A 80 -22.79 -13.01 5.20
CA THR A 80 -23.33 -12.26 6.35
C THR A 80 -23.61 -10.81 5.96
N PRO A 81 -24.86 -10.48 5.60
CA PRO A 81 -25.22 -9.12 5.22
C PRO A 81 -25.39 -8.22 6.46
N ASP A 82 -24.87 -7.00 6.32
CA ASP A 82 -25.42 -5.76 6.90
C ASP A 82 -25.08 -5.27 8.32
N GLN A 83 -24.24 -5.92 9.12
CA GLN A 83 -23.82 -5.32 10.40
C GLN A 83 -22.31 -5.17 10.52
N GLY A 84 -21.83 -3.98 10.18
CA GLY A 84 -20.53 -3.46 10.64
C GLY A 84 -19.40 -3.47 9.63
N LEU A 85 -19.63 -3.17 8.35
CA LEU A 85 -18.53 -3.03 7.38
C LEU A 85 -17.51 -1.97 7.83
N VAL A 86 -18.00 -0.86 8.41
CA VAL A 86 -17.18 0.19 9.02
C VAL A 86 -16.43 -0.33 10.25
N ASP A 87 -17.09 -1.05 11.15
CA ASP A 87 -16.45 -1.63 12.34
C ASP A 87 -15.40 -2.69 11.98
N ALA A 88 -15.66 -3.50 10.96
CA ALA A 88 -14.72 -4.49 10.44
C ALA A 88 -13.48 -3.80 9.85
N VAL A 89 -13.68 -2.75 9.06
CA VAL A 89 -12.59 -1.93 8.51
C VAL A 89 -11.79 -1.27 9.64
N LEU A 90 -12.46 -0.66 10.62
CA LEU A 90 -11.81 -0.03 11.77
C LEU A 90 -11.03 -1.04 12.61
N LYS A 91 -11.57 -2.24 12.81
CA LYS A 91 -10.89 -3.33 13.51
C LYS A 91 -9.63 -3.77 12.77
N ILE A 92 -9.69 -3.90 11.44
CA ILE A 92 -8.53 -4.26 10.61
C ILE A 92 -7.45 -3.17 10.64
N VAL A 93 -7.85 -1.90 10.55
CA VAL A 93 -6.92 -0.77 10.68
C VAL A 93 -6.24 -0.79 12.05
N ARG A 94 -6.97 -1.11 13.10
CA ARG A 94 -6.44 -1.16 14.48
C ARG A 94 -5.54 -2.36 14.72
N ASP A 95 -5.90 -3.54 14.22
CA ASP A 95 -5.15 -4.78 14.44
C ASP A 95 -3.89 -4.85 13.57
N ARG A 96 -3.91 -4.28 12.35
CA ARG A 96 -2.78 -4.35 11.41
C ARG A 96 -2.54 -3.03 10.67
N PRO A 97 -2.05 -1.98 11.35
CA PRO A 97 -1.89 -0.64 10.76
C PRO A 97 -0.90 -0.60 9.58
N ILE A 98 0.24 -1.30 9.69
CA ILE A 98 1.27 -1.33 8.63
C ILE A 98 0.72 -2.02 7.37
N LEU A 99 0.00 -3.12 7.56
CA LEU A 99 -0.55 -3.92 6.47
C LEU A 99 -1.73 -3.18 5.78
N SER A 100 -2.49 -2.43 6.56
CA SER A 100 -3.57 -1.55 6.09
C SER A 100 -3.01 -0.36 5.29
N ALA A 101 -1.92 0.26 5.75
CA ALA A 101 -1.26 1.35 5.03
C ALA A 101 -0.75 0.88 3.65
N GLY A 102 -0.09 -0.28 3.59
CA GLY A 102 0.34 -0.87 2.32
C GLY A 102 -0.83 -1.19 1.38
N ALA A 103 -1.93 -1.72 1.92
CA ALA A 103 -3.13 -1.99 1.15
C ALA A 103 -3.81 -0.71 0.63
N ALA A 104 -3.86 0.35 1.45
CA ALA A 104 -4.41 1.64 1.07
C ALA A 104 -3.59 2.30 -0.06
N VAL A 105 -2.26 2.24 0.01
CA VAL A 105 -1.38 2.74 -1.06
C VAL A 105 -1.59 1.95 -2.34
N ALA A 106 -1.65 0.61 -2.28
CA ALA A 106 -1.90 -0.23 -3.45
C ALA A 106 -3.29 0.04 -4.07
N ALA A 107 -4.32 0.16 -3.24
CA ALA A 107 -5.67 0.51 -3.66
C ALA A 107 -5.73 1.91 -4.29
N GLY A 108 -4.99 2.88 -3.74
CA GLY A 108 -4.86 4.22 -4.30
C GLY A 108 -4.22 4.22 -5.69
N ILE A 109 -3.10 3.52 -5.86
CA ILE A 109 -2.44 3.38 -7.17
C ILE A 109 -3.36 2.68 -8.19
N TYR A 110 -4.09 1.66 -7.76
CA TYR A 110 -5.05 0.95 -8.61
C TYR A 110 -6.24 1.85 -9.00
N ALA A 111 -6.80 2.59 -8.04
CA ALA A 111 -7.89 3.52 -8.28
C ALA A 111 -7.51 4.59 -9.31
N LEU A 112 -6.27 5.12 -9.26
CA LEU A 112 -5.76 6.10 -10.23
C LEU A 112 -5.69 5.56 -11.67
N ARG A 113 -5.59 4.24 -11.85
CA ARG A 113 -5.62 3.61 -13.19
C ARG A 113 -7.04 3.38 -13.72
N ASN A 114 -8.07 3.55 -12.90
CA ASN A 114 -9.46 3.34 -13.31
C ASN A 114 -10.26 4.65 -13.22
N PRO A 115 -10.47 5.36 -14.35
CA PRO A 115 -11.09 6.68 -14.35
C PRO A 115 -12.51 6.69 -13.77
N THR A 116 -13.24 5.57 -13.84
CA THR A 116 -14.57 5.43 -13.21
C THR A 116 -14.50 5.36 -11.69
N LEU A 117 -13.45 4.76 -11.11
CA LEU A 117 -13.25 4.75 -9.65
C LEU A 117 -12.84 6.13 -9.14
N VAL A 118 -11.96 6.82 -9.87
CA VAL A 118 -11.60 8.21 -9.55
C VAL A 118 -12.83 9.11 -9.58
N ALA A 119 -13.65 9.00 -10.64
CA ALA A 119 -14.89 9.77 -10.75
C ALA A 119 -15.90 9.42 -9.64
N ALA A 120 -16.03 8.15 -9.25
CA ALA A 120 -16.91 7.74 -8.15
C ALA A 120 -16.45 8.32 -6.81
N VAL A 121 -15.14 8.34 -6.53
CA VAL A 121 -14.58 8.94 -5.32
C VAL A 121 -14.76 10.46 -5.33
N VAL A 122 -14.43 11.12 -6.43
CA VAL A 122 -14.65 12.57 -6.59
C VAL A 122 -16.12 12.90 -6.42
N ARG A 123 -17.02 12.12 -7.03
CA ARG A 123 -18.46 12.32 -6.90
C ARG A 123 -18.96 12.05 -5.49
N ALA A 124 -18.45 11.04 -4.78
CA ALA A 124 -18.79 10.80 -3.38
C ALA A 124 -18.31 11.93 -2.44
N PHE A 125 -17.25 12.65 -2.79
CA PHE A 125 -16.80 13.84 -2.06
C PHE A 125 -17.53 15.13 -2.46
N VAL A 126 -18.00 15.22 -3.71
CA VAL A 126 -18.73 16.37 -4.25
C VAL A 126 -20.22 16.31 -3.91
N ASP A 127 -20.83 15.12 -3.98
CA ASP A 127 -22.22 14.88 -3.57
C ASP A 127 -22.28 14.80 -2.04
N LYS A 128 -22.69 15.91 -1.41
CA LYS A 128 -23.06 15.94 0.02
C LYS A 128 -24.20 14.94 0.27
N PRO A 129 -24.14 14.10 1.33
CA PRO A 129 -25.21 13.13 1.59
C PRO A 129 -26.52 13.88 1.81
N SER A 130 -27.46 13.69 0.89
CA SER A 130 -28.81 14.23 1.00
C SER A 130 -29.54 13.37 2.04
N THR A 131 -29.86 13.96 3.19
CA THR A 131 -30.70 13.36 4.22
C THR A 131 -31.99 12.82 3.58
N PRO A 132 -32.38 11.55 3.81
CA PRO A 132 -33.63 11.04 3.26
C PRO A 132 -34.82 11.76 3.92
N PRO A 133 -35.92 12.02 3.18
CA PRO A 133 -37.10 12.65 3.76
C PRO A 133 -37.74 11.69 4.77
N ARG A 134 -37.93 12.16 6.00
CA ARG A 134 -38.81 11.51 6.98
C ARG A 134 -40.24 11.76 6.53
N ASN A 135 -40.94 10.68 6.20
CA ASN A 135 -42.41 10.66 6.16
C ASN A 135 -42.93 10.61 7.60
#